data_AF-A0A086MDT3-F1
#
_entry.id   AF-A0A086MDT3-F1
#
_cell.length_a   1.000
_cell.length_b   1.000
_cell.length_c   1.000
_cell.angle_alpha   90.00
_cell.angle_beta   90.00
_cell.angle_gamma   90.00
#
_symmetry.space_group_name_H-M   'P 1'
#
loop_
_entity.id
_entity.type
_entity.pdbx_description
1 polymer ?
#
loop_
_entity_poly.entity_id
_entity_poly.type
_entity_poly.pdbx_seq_one_letter_code
_entity_poly.pdbx_strand_id
1 'polypeptide(L)'
;MPNFGLEEIMRNGASAFQGDISGAETPAPETADEFAQHVIETICHASVTPAIGRRTFERCMRALSFGSTSRVGFRHPAKAEAIDMIWRERERLFGEYTASPDKLRFLATLPWIGPVTKHSLARRLGVHTEHAERAVA
;
A
#
# COMPACT_ATOMS: atom_id res chain seq x y z
N MET A 1 25.65 -21.75 0.79
CA MET A 1 24.57 -20.86 0.31
C MET A 1 23.66 -21.66 -0.62
N PRO A 2 22.36 -21.77 -0.38
CA PRO A 2 21.39 -22.14 -1.42
C PRO A 2 20.47 -20.94 -1.70
N ASN A 3 20.53 -20.36 -2.90
CA ASN A 3 19.71 -20.66 -4.08
C ASN A 3 18.20 -20.53 -3.82
N PHE A 4 17.68 -19.31 -4.02
CA PHE A 4 16.25 -19.00 -3.96
C PHE A 4 15.58 -19.48 -5.26
N GLY A 5 14.72 -20.50 -5.14
CA GLY A 5 13.78 -20.87 -6.19
C GLY A 5 12.77 -19.75 -6.42
N LEU A 6 12.99 -18.96 -7.47
CA LEU A 6 11.87 -18.42 -8.24
C LEU A 6 11.30 -19.57 -9.08
N GLU A 7 10.00 -19.50 -9.35
CA GLU A 7 9.17 -20.46 -10.08
C GLU A 7 8.38 -21.40 -9.16
N GLU A 8 7.06 -21.44 -9.37
CA GLU A 8 6.07 -22.34 -8.75
C GLU A 8 5.24 -21.85 -7.54
N ILE A 9 4.57 -20.69 -7.64
CA ILE A 9 3.20 -20.53 -7.05
C ILE A 9 2.33 -19.64 -7.96
N MET A 10 2.05 -20.14 -9.16
CA MET A 10 0.95 -19.67 -10.02
C MET A 10 0.04 -20.86 -10.37
N ARG A 11 -0.81 -21.27 -9.42
CA ARG A 11 -2.08 -21.96 -9.70
C ARG A 11 -2.89 -22.15 -8.42
N ASN A 12 -4.20 -21.98 -8.53
CA ASN A 12 -5.26 -22.25 -7.56
C ASN A 12 -5.53 -21.20 -6.47
N GLY A 13 -6.57 -20.40 -6.74
CA GLY A 13 -7.24 -19.57 -5.75
C GLY A 13 -8.33 -18.64 -6.31
N ALA A 14 -8.87 -18.91 -7.50
CA ALA A 14 -10.07 -18.24 -7.98
C ALA A 14 -11.29 -18.83 -7.25
N SER A 15 -11.70 -18.18 -6.14
CA SER A 15 -13.08 -18.09 -5.63
C SER A 15 -13.05 -17.74 -4.14
N ALA A 16 -13.08 -16.44 -3.82
CA ALA A 16 -13.56 -15.85 -2.56
C ALA A 16 -13.32 -14.32 -2.56
N PHE A 17 -13.74 -13.64 -3.63
CA PHE A 17 -13.85 -12.17 -3.64
C PHE A 17 -15.33 -11.82 -3.81
N GLN A 18 -16.15 -12.22 -2.84
CA GLN A 18 -17.49 -11.67 -2.67
C GLN A 18 -17.57 -11.09 -1.25
N GLY A 19 -16.78 -10.04 -1.03
CA GLY A 19 -17.05 -9.07 0.02
C GLY A 19 -17.74 -7.91 -0.66
N ASP A 20 -19.04 -7.80 -0.44
CA ASP A 20 -19.90 -6.69 -0.84
C ASP A 20 -19.30 -5.37 -0.32
N ILE A 21 -18.49 -4.72 -1.14
CA ILE A 21 -18.13 -3.31 -0.96
C ILE A 21 -18.92 -2.60 -2.04
N SER A 22 -20.13 -2.18 -1.67
CA SER A 22 -20.82 -1.07 -2.32
C SER A 22 -19.79 -0.01 -2.67
N GLY A 23 -19.85 0.53 -3.90
CA GLY A 23 -18.88 1.47 -4.47
C GLY A 23 -18.74 2.77 -3.66
N ALA A 24 -18.15 2.67 -2.48
CA ALA A 24 -17.70 3.77 -1.66
C ALA A 24 -16.45 4.29 -2.32
N GLU A 25 -16.60 5.42 -3.01
CA GLU A 25 -15.49 6.23 -3.47
C GLU A 25 -14.57 6.45 -2.27
N THR A 26 -13.36 5.89 -2.32
CA THR A 26 -12.39 6.09 -1.24
C THR A 26 -11.85 7.51 -1.43
N PRO A 27 -12.10 8.44 -0.49
CA PRO A 27 -11.65 9.82 -0.66
C PRO A 27 -10.13 9.87 -0.74
N ALA A 28 -9.61 10.86 -1.45
CA ALA A 28 -8.17 11.12 -1.46
C ALA A 28 -7.69 11.39 -0.02
N PRO A 29 -6.48 10.96 0.35
CA PRO A 29 -5.94 11.22 1.68
C PRO A 29 -5.83 12.73 1.93
N GLU A 30 -6.32 13.18 3.07
CA GLU A 30 -6.26 14.59 3.49
C GLU A 30 -4.97 14.87 4.26
N THR A 31 -4.39 13.83 4.86
CA THR A 31 -3.20 13.93 5.72
C THR A 31 -2.05 13.02 5.29
N ALA A 32 -0.83 13.42 5.68
CA ALA A 32 0.36 12.61 5.48
C ALA A 32 0.28 11.25 6.19
N ASP A 33 -0.36 11.22 7.36
CA ASP A 33 -0.58 10.00 8.14
C ASP A 33 -1.54 9.03 7.41
N GLU A 34 -2.64 9.51 6.84
CA GLU A 34 -3.56 8.68 6.04
C GLU A 34 -2.87 8.14 4.78
N PHE A 35 -2.12 9.01 4.09
CA PHE A 35 -1.33 8.60 2.94
C PHE A 35 -0.36 7.47 3.31
N ALA A 36 0.45 7.65 4.35
CA ALA A 36 1.39 6.64 4.81
C ALA A 36 0.68 5.33 5.24
N GLN A 37 -0.46 5.43 5.93
CA GLN A 37 -1.26 4.27 6.32
C GLN A 37 -1.70 3.46 5.09
N HIS A 38 -2.20 4.10 4.03
CA HIS A 38 -2.60 3.40 2.81
C HIS A 38 -1.42 2.72 2.10
N VAL A 39 -0.25 3.34 2.07
CA VAL A 39 0.98 2.75 1.52
C VAL A 39 1.40 1.53 2.33
N ILE A 40 1.47 1.65 3.65
CA ILE A 40 1.87 0.57 4.57
C ILE A 40 0.87 -0.59 4.50
N GLU A 41 -0.42 -0.31 4.51
CA GLU A 41 -1.46 -1.32 4.38
C GLU A 41 -1.32 -2.08 3.06
N THR A 42 -1.02 -1.38 1.97
CA THR A 42 -0.77 -2.01 0.67
C THR A 42 0.44 -2.95 0.72
N ILE A 43 1.54 -2.55 1.37
CA ILE A 43 2.73 -3.40 1.55
C ILE A 43 2.39 -4.62 2.42
N CYS A 44 1.60 -4.45 3.47
CA CYS A 44 1.17 -5.52 4.37
C CYS A 44 0.26 -6.54 3.69
N HIS A 45 -0.59 -6.11 2.75
CA HIS A 45 -1.48 -6.98 1.99
C HIS A 45 -0.80 -7.63 0.77
N ALA A 46 0.44 -7.25 0.44
CA ALA A 46 1.15 -7.82 -0.68
C ALA A 46 1.49 -9.30 -0.42
N SER A 47 0.98 -10.18 -1.28
CA SER A 47 1.28 -11.63 -1.31
C SER A 47 0.77 -12.43 -0.10
N VAL A 48 -0.23 -11.92 0.63
CA VAL A 48 -0.85 -12.60 1.77
C VAL A 48 -2.38 -12.52 1.70
N THR A 49 -3.08 -13.34 2.49
CA THR A 49 -4.54 -13.25 2.60
C THR A 49 -4.97 -11.94 3.29
N PRO A 50 -6.18 -11.42 3.04
CA PRO A 50 -6.66 -10.18 3.65
C PRO A 50 -6.59 -10.18 5.18
N ALA A 51 -6.90 -11.31 5.83
CA ALA A 51 -6.83 -11.45 7.28
C ALA A 51 -5.39 -11.33 7.82
N ILE A 52 -4.41 -11.93 7.14
CA ILE A 52 -3.00 -11.83 7.54
C ILE A 52 -2.46 -10.42 7.28
N GLY A 53 -2.82 -9.82 6.15
CA GLY A 53 -2.48 -8.44 5.81
C GLY A 53 -2.96 -7.45 6.88
N ARG A 54 -4.25 -7.51 7.24
CA ARG A 54 -4.86 -6.65 8.26
C ARG A 54 -4.18 -6.81 9.62
N ARG A 55 -4.00 -8.04 10.10
CA ARG A 55 -3.31 -8.30 11.39
C ARG A 55 -1.88 -7.76 11.39
N THR A 56 -1.18 -7.86 10.26
CA THR A 56 0.19 -7.34 10.12
C THR A 56 0.20 -5.82 10.14
N PHE A 57 -0.71 -5.19 9.40
CA PHE A 57 -0.89 -3.74 9.39
C PHE A 57 -1.17 -3.18 10.79
N GLU A 58 -2.14 -3.74 11.51
CA GLU A 58 -2.49 -3.31 12.88
C GLU A 58 -1.29 -3.38 13.84
N ARG A 59 -0.46 -4.42 13.71
CA ARG A 59 0.76 -4.57 14.52
C ARG A 59 1.81 -3.52 14.17
N CYS A 60 2.01 -3.25 12.88
CA CYS A 60 2.92 -2.20 12.43
C CYS A 60 2.46 -0.82 12.93
N MET A 61 1.18 -0.49 12.75
CA MET A 61 0.63 0.80 13.18
C MET A 61 0.77 1.01 14.69
N ARG A 62 0.51 -0.04 15.49
CA ARG A 62 0.72 0.01 16.93
C ARG A 62 2.19 0.24 17.29
N ALA A 63 3.13 -0.44 16.62
CA ALA A 63 4.56 -0.22 16.88
C ALA A 63 4.98 1.22 16.54
N LEU A 64 4.57 1.70 15.37
CA LEU A 64 4.89 3.04 14.88
C LEU A 64 4.28 4.14 15.75
N SER A 65 3.07 3.95 16.27
CA SER A 65 2.43 4.92 17.19
C SER A 65 3.18 5.07 18.52
N PHE A 66 3.93 4.05 18.94
CA PHE A 66 4.82 4.10 20.11
C PHE A 66 6.25 4.52 19.77
N GLY A 67 6.50 5.00 18.54
CA GLY A 67 7.86 5.36 18.08
C GLY A 67 8.80 4.17 17.93
N SER A 68 8.25 2.95 17.86
CA SER A 68 9.01 1.71 17.66
C SER A 68 9.08 1.31 16.20
N THR A 69 10.05 0.44 15.86
CA THR A 69 10.19 -0.12 14.50
C THR A 69 9.07 -1.11 14.17
N SER A 70 8.61 -1.09 12.93
CA SER A 70 7.68 -2.07 12.37
C SER A 70 8.22 -3.50 12.32
N ARG A 71 9.54 -3.70 12.56
CA ARG A 71 10.14 -5.05 12.71
C ARG A 71 9.47 -5.89 13.80
N VAL A 72 8.88 -5.25 14.80
CA VAL A 72 8.11 -5.95 15.86
C VAL A 72 6.85 -6.61 15.29
N GLY A 73 6.26 -6.02 14.25
CA GLY A 73 5.09 -6.55 13.54
C GLY A 73 5.42 -7.38 12.30
N PHE A 74 6.61 -7.21 11.71
CA PHE A 74 6.98 -7.72 10.38
C PHE A 74 8.28 -8.56 10.41
N ARG A 75 8.19 -9.85 10.10
CA ARG A 75 9.35 -10.77 10.11
C ARG A 75 10.38 -10.53 9.00
N HIS A 76 9.99 -9.83 7.92
CA HIS A 76 10.88 -9.52 6.80
C HIS A 76 11.62 -8.18 7.02
N PRO A 77 12.94 -8.17 7.25
CA PRO A 77 13.66 -6.98 7.68
C PRO A 77 13.61 -5.85 6.64
N ALA A 78 13.76 -6.16 5.36
CA ALA A 78 13.76 -5.14 4.30
C ALA A 78 12.37 -4.53 4.03
N LYS A 79 11.28 -5.22 4.37
CA LYS A 79 9.93 -4.63 4.28
C LYS A 79 9.65 -3.75 5.49
N ALA A 80 10.12 -4.16 6.67
CA ALA A 80 10.03 -3.34 7.87
C ALA A 80 10.80 -2.02 7.73
N GLU A 81 12.01 -2.06 7.18
CA GLU A 81 12.79 -0.85 6.90
C GLU A 81 12.07 0.12 5.95
N ALA A 82 11.42 -0.41 4.91
CA ALA A 82 10.62 0.41 4.02
C ALA A 82 9.41 1.03 4.71
N ILE A 83 8.70 0.27 5.54
CA ILE A 83 7.56 0.77 6.35
C ILE A 83 8.03 1.88 7.31
N ASP A 84 9.17 1.67 7.99
CA ASP A 84 9.74 2.66 8.90
C ASP A 84 10.15 3.93 8.16
N MET A 85 10.75 3.82 6.97
CA MET A 85 11.09 4.96 6.13
C MET A 85 9.84 5.71 5.67
N ILE A 86 8.81 5.01 5.17
CA ILE A 86 7.55 5.62 4.74
C ILE A 86 6.91 6.38 5.90
N TRP A 87 6.87 5.79 7.09
CA TRP A 87 6.30 6.43 8.27
C TRP A 87 7.10 7.67 8.69
N ARG A 88 8.43 7.57 8.72
CA ARG A 88 9.32 8.68 9.10
C ARG A 88 9.24 9.84 8.11
N GLU A 89 9.16 9.54 6.81
CA GLU A 89 9.21 10.53 5.72
C GLU A 89 7.82 10.88 5.17
N ARG A 90 6.74 10.49 5.87
CA ARG A 90 5.36 10.62 5.40
C ARG A 90 4.99 12.02 4.93
N GLU A 91 5.45 13.07 5.63
CA GLU A 91 5.16 14.45 5.22
C GLU A 91 5.83 14.83 3.90
N ARG A 92 7.11 14.46 3.73
CA ARG A 92 7.84 14.68 2.48
C ARG A 92 7.18 13.91 1.34
N LEU A 93 6.90 12.62 1.55
CA LEU A 93 6.29 11.75 0.55
C LEU A 93 4.89 12.22 0.17
N PHE A 94 4.09 12.68 1.14
CA PHE A 94 2.77 13.24 0.88
C PHE A 94 2.84 14.56 0.11
N GLY A 95 3.80 15.44 0.44
CA GLY A 95 4.05 16.67 -0.32
C GLY A 95 4.41 16.38 -1.78
N GLU A 96 5.31 15.42 -2.02
CA GLU A 96 5.68 14.99 -3.37
C GLU A 96 4.52 14.32 -4.12
N TYR A 97 3.74 13.48 -3.42
CA TYR A 97 2.53 12.88 -3.97
C TYR A 97 1.55 13.96 -4.43
N THR A 98 1.26 14.94 -3.58
CA THR A 98 0.32 16.02 -3.87
C THR A 98 0.81 16.92 -4.99
N ALA A 99 2.11 17.22 -5.05
CA ALA A 99 2.72 18.03 -6.11
C ALA A 99 2.87 17.29 -7.45
N SER A 100 2.90 15.94 -7.45
CA SER A 100 3.10 15.18 -8.68
C SER A 100 1.89 15.30 -9.64
N PRO A 101 2.10 15.64 -10.92
CA PRO A 101 1.04 15.62 -11.92
C PRO A 101 0.65 14.19 -12.34
N ASP A 102 1.58 13.24 -12.22
CA ASP A 102 1.36 11.83 -12.50
C ASP A 102 1.47 11.04 -11.19
N LYS A 103 0.32 10.84 -10.54
CA LYS A 103 0.24 10.12 -9.26
C LYS A 103 0.71 8.67 -9.42
N LEU A 104 0.31 7.99 -10.49
CA LEU A 104 0.67 6.57 -10.70
C LEU A 104 2.17 6.38 -10.88
N ARG A 105 2.83 7.30 -11.60
CA ARG A 105 4.28 7.30 -11.73
C ARG A 105 4.97 7.55 -10.40
N PHE A 106 4.47 8.50 -9.61
CA PHE A 106 5.01 8.74 -8.27
C PHE A 106 4.86 7.51 -7.36
N LEU A 107 3.69 6.87 -7.32
CA LEU A 107 3.45 5.68 -6.49
C LEU A 107 4.41 4.53 -6.85
N ALA A 108 4.81 4.41 -8.12
CA ALA A 108 5.78 3.41 -8.57
C ALA A 108 7.23 3.68 -8.11
N THR A 109 7.52 4.86 -7.56
CA THR A 109 8.83 5.19 -6.97
C THR A 109 8.95 4.75 -5.51
N LEU A 110 7.82 4.47 -4.86
CA LEU A 110 7.78 4.08 -3.45
C LEU A 110 8.40 2.68 -3.26
N PRO A 111 9.13 2.46 -2.15
CA PRO A 111 9.76 1.18 -1.89
C PRO A 111 8.70 0.07 -1.78
N TRP A 112 8.98 -1.10 -2.37
CA TRP A 112 8.08 -2.26 -2.37
C TRP A 112 6.73 -2.06 -3.09
N ILE A 113 6.54 -0.95 -3.79
CA ILE A 113 5.37 -0.73 -4.64
C ILE A 113 5.73 -1.09 -6.09
N GLY A 114 5.40 -2.33 -6.47
CA GLY A 114 5.61 -2.84 -7.82
C GLY A 114 4.48 -2.50 -8.82
N PRO A 115 4.61 -2.98 -10.08
CA PRO A 115 3.65 -2.69 -11.16
C PRO A 115 2.21 -3.07 -10.85
N VAL A 116 1.96 -4.14 -10.10
CA VAL A 116 0.62 -4.56 -9.68
C VAL A 116 0.17 -3.79 -8.44
N THR A 117 1.06 -3.67 -7.47
CA THR A 117 0.81 -3.06 -6.16
C THR A 117 0.43 -1.57 -6.27
N LYS A 118 1.02 -0.84 -7.23
CA LYS A 118 0.70 0.58 -7.46
C LYS A 118 -0.77 0.81 -7.80
N HIS A 119 -1.41 -0.10 -8.53
CA HIS A 119 -2.82 0.04 -8.90
C HIS A 119 -3.74 -0.22 -7.72
N SER A 120 -3.38 -1.17 -6.85
CA SER A 120 -4.09 -1.39 -5.58
C SER A 120 -3.95 -0.20 -4.64
N LEU A 121 -2.77 0.41 -4.56
CA LEU A 121 -2.56 1.64 -3.79
C LEU A 121 -3.36 2.80 -4.38
N ALA A 122 -3.31 3.00 -5.69
CA ALA A 122 -4.07 4.04 -6.37
C ALA A 122 -5.58 3.94 -6.10
N ARG A 123 -6.14 2.72 -6.04
CA ARG A 123 -7.56 2.51 -5.66
C ARG A 123 -7.85 2.96 -4.24
N ARG A 124 -6.96 2.64 -3.31
CA ARG A 124 -7.09 3.05 -1.90
C ARG A 124 -6.93 4.56 -1.70
N LEU A 125 -6.23 5.23 -2.61
CA LEU A 125 -6.02 6.68 -2.58
C LEU A 125 -7.04 7.46 -3.42
N GLY A 126 -8.07 6.80 -3.97
CA GLY A 126 -9.09 7.47 -4.79
C GLY A 126 -8.63 7.91 -6.18
N VAL A 127 -7.46 7.48 -6.66
CA VAL A 127 -6.85 7.94 -7.94
C VAL A 127 -7.54 7.34 -9.19
N HIS A 128 -8.78 6.84 -9.07
CA HIS A 128 -9.50 6.17 -10.17
C HIS A 128 -10.67 6.96 -10.76
N THR A 129 -10.92 8.20 -10.36
CA THR A 129 -12.16 8.90 -10.75
C THR A 129 -11.99 10.26 -11.43
N GLU A 130 -10.78 10.81 -11.59
CA GLU A 130 -10.61 12.12 -12.24
C GLU A 130 -10.40 12.07 -13.78
N HIS A 131 -10.38 10.89 -14.39
CA HIS A 131 -10.41 10.76 -15.86
C HIS A 131 -11.80 10.50 -16.46
N ALA A 132 -12.85 10.33 -15.65
CA ALA A 132 -14.20 10.11 -16.15
C ALA A 132 -15.06 11.39 -16.28
N GLU A 133 -14.69 12.50 -15.63
CA GLU A 133 -15.50 13.73 -15.61
C GLU A 133 -15.02 14.84 -16.57
N ARG A 134 -14.07 14.57 -17.47
CA ARG A 134 -13.61 15.55 -18.50
C ARG A 134 -13.87 15.14 -19.95
N ALA A 135 -14.83 14.25 -20.19
CA ALA A 135 -15.21 13.81 -21.53
C ALA A 135 -16.68 14.13 -21.91
N VAL A 136 -17.34 15.05 -21.20
CA VAL A 136 -18.64 15.59 -21.61
C VAL A 136 -18.63 17.12 -21.45
N ALA A 137 -18.11 17.80 -22.47
CA ALA A 137 -18.38 19.20 -22.76
C ALA A 137 -18.38 19.39 -24.27
#